data_AF-A0A7S2BRS8-F1
#
_entry.id   AF-A0A7S2BRS8-F1
#
_cell.length_a   1.000
_cell.length_b   1.000
_cell.length_c   1.000
_cell.angle_alpha   90.00
_cell.angle_beta   90.00
_cell.angle_gamma   90.00
#
_symmetry.space_group_name_H-M   'P 1'
#
loop_
_entity.id
_entity.type
_entity.pdbx_description
1 polymer ?
#
loop_
_entity_poly.entity_id
_entity_poly.type
_entity_poly.pdbx_seq_one_letter_code
_entity_poly.pdbx_strand_id
1 'polypeptide(L)'
;SLLKRRAQTHLIETRLKNIRYIAELTKFGNKHGAPPALALGCLKLLLEEFKDQNIDVAAALLEGCGRFLLCQPHTAPRTEKLLAVFMRLRRAKNLDSYKATLVDNAYYACKPPTG
;
A
#
# COMPACT_ATOMS: atom_id res chain seq x y z
N SER A 1 17.55 -6.53 -23.11
CA SER A 1 18.41 -7.68 -22.75
C SER A 1 17.83 -8.38 -21.53
N LEU A 2 18.08 -9.69 -21.39
CA LEU A 2 17.61 -10.51 -20.25
C LEU A 2 18.11 -9.97 -18.89
N LEU A 3 19.29 -9.35 -18.88
CA LEU A 3 19.87 -8.71 -17.69
C LEU A 3 19.00 -7.56 -17.14
N LYS A 4 18.42 -6.72 -18.02
CA LYS A 4 17.51 -5.64 -17.60
C LYS A 4 16.24 -6.19 -16.95
N ARG A 5 15.66 -7.26 -17.51
CA ARG A 5 14.47 -7.92 -16.95
C ARG A 5 14.76 -8.52 -15.58
N ARG A 6 15.88 -9.23 -15.42
CA ARG A 6 16.29 -9.83 -14.14
C ARG A 6 16.53 -8.77 -13.05
N ALA A 7 17.17 -7.66 -13.39
CA ALA A 7 17.37 -6.54 -12.48
C ALA A 7 16.04 -5.90 -12.03
N GLN A 8 15.09 -5.75 -12.97
CA GLN A 8 13.77 -5.20 -12.67
C GLN A 8 12.92 -6.12 -11.78
N THR A 9 13.02 -7.44 -11.95
CA THR A 9 12.40 -8.44 -11.06
C THR A 9 13.01 -8.39 -9.66
N HIS A 10 14.33 -8.33 -9.53
CA HIS A 10 15.00 -8.22 -8.22
C HIS A 10 14.64 -6.93 -7.48
N LEU A 11 14.48 -5.83 -8.24
CA LEU A 11 14.10 -4.54 -7.67
C LEU A 11 12.70 -4.58 -7.05
N ILE A 12 11.70 -5.18 -7.73
CA ILE A 12 10.35 -5.27 -7.15
C ILE A 12 10.30 -6.15 -5.91
N GLU A 13 11.00 -7.28 -5.91
CA GLU A 13 11.06 -8.16 -4.73
C GLU A 13 11.64 -7.42 -3.53
N THR A 14 12.70 -6.64 -3.74
CA THR A 14 13.32 -5.83 -2.68
C THR A 14 12.36 -4.74 -2.19
N ARG A 15 11.68 -4.04 -3.10
CA ARG A 15 10.67 -3.02 -2.74
C ARG A 15 9.51 -3.62 -1.94
N LEU A 16 9.03 -4.81 -2.33
CA LEU A 16 7.98 -5.53 -1.61
C LEU A 16 8.43 -5.99 -0.22
N LYS A 17 9.66 -6.49 -0.09
CA LYS A 17 10.23 -6.83 1.23
C LYS A 17 10.32 -5.60 2.13
N ASN A 18 10.85 -4.50 1.60
CA ASN A 18 11.01 -3.25 2.35
C ASN A 18 9.66 -2.68 2.79
N ILE A 19 8.65 -2.66 1.90
CA ILE A 19 7.36 -2.08 2.24
C ILE A 19 6.59 -2.91 3.28
N ARG A 20 6.69 -4.25 3.21
CA ARG A 20 6.13 -5.14 4.23
C ARG A 20 6.83 -4.94 5.56
N TYR A 21 8.15 -4.81 5.56
CA TYR A 21 8.90 -4.51 6.78
C TYR A 21 8.47 -3.18 7.40
N ILE A 22 8.30 -2.11 6.61
CA ILE A 22 7.75 -0.83 7.07
C ILE A 22 6.35 -1.00 7.66
N ALA A 23 5.48 -1.78 7.00
CA ALA A 23 4.12 -2.04 7.47
C ALA A 23 4.12 -2.74 8.84
N GLU A 24 4.94 -3.77 9.02
CA GLU A 24 5.11 -4.45 10.30
C GLU A 24 5.66 -3.52 11.39
N LEU A 25 6.73 -2.77 11.10
CA LEU A 25 7.29 -1.78 12.03
C LEU A 25 6.27 -0.71 12.45
N THR A 26 5.36 -0.33 11.54
CA THR A 26 4.29 0.64 11.82
C THR A 26 3.29 0.07 12.82
N LYS A 27 2.96 -1.22 12.75
CA LYS A 27 2.04 -1.88 13.70
C LYS A 27 2.61 -2.01 15.12
N PHE A 28 3.92 -2.15 15.27
CA PHE A 28 4.58 -2.21 16.57
C PHE A 28 4.72 -0.83 17.26
N GLY A 29 4.22 0.24 16.65
CA GLY A 29 4.61 1.60 16.96
C GLY A 29 3.72 2.35 17.94
N ASN A 30 4.06 2.29 19.24
CA ASN A 30 3.90 3.40 20.20
C ASN A 30 5.18 3.71 21.03
N LYS A 31 6.21 2.82 21.07
CA LYS A 31 7.47 3.07 21.83
C LYS A 31 8.77 2.79 21.06
N HIS A 32 8.80 1.81 20.14
CA HIS A 32 10.01 1.41 19.39
C HIS A 32 9.76 1.12 17.89
N GLY A 33 8.55 1.39 17.39
CA GLY A 33 8.18 1.14 15.99
C GLY A 33 8.41 2.35 15.08
N ALA A 34 8.12 2.17 13.79
CA ALA A 34 8.20 3.26 12.82
C ALA A 34 7.01 4.23 13.01
N PRO A 35 7.22 5.56 12.87
CA PRO A 35 6.12 6.51 12.92
C PRO A 35 5.07 6.21 11.83
N PRO A 36 3.76 6.22 12.14
CA PRO A 36 2.71 6.03 11.14
C PRO A 36 2.80 7.02 9.95
N ALA A 37 3.38 8.19 10.19
CA ALA A 37 3.67 9.17 9.15
C ALA A 37 4.58 8.63 8.02
N LEU A 38 5.50 7.70 8.33
CA LEU A 38 6.37 7.08 7.34
C LEU A 38 5.55 6.23 6.36
N ALA A 39 4.71 5.32 6.87
CA ALA A 39 3.83 4.49 6.04
C ALA A 39 2.88 5.34 5.20
N LEU A 40 2.26 6.37 5.79
CA LEU A 40 1.37 7.29 5.05
C LEU A 40 2.12 8.11 3.98
N GLY A 41 3.39 8.46 4.24
CA GLY A 41 4.26 9.11 3.27
C GLY A 41 4.59 8.19 2.09
N CYS A 42 4.99 6.94 2.38
CA CYS A 42 5.22 5.93 1.36
C CYS A 42 3.97 5.68 0.50
N LEU A 43 2.80 5.53 1.12
CA LEU A 43 1.55 5.36 0.41
C LEU A 43 1.27 6.55 -0.51
N LYS A 44 1.41 7.78 -0.03
CA LYS A 44 1.21 8.99 -0.85
C LYS A 44 2.08 8.99 -2.10
N LEU A 45 3.37 8.71 -1.96
CA LEU A 45 4.32 8.67 -3.09
C LEU A 45 3.95 7.59 -4.11
N LEU A 46 3.51 6.41 -3.65
CA LEU A 46 3.08 5.32 -4.53
C LEU A 46 1.79 5.66 -5.30
N LEU A 47 0.89 6.45 -4.70
CA LEU A 47 -0.35 6.89 -5.34
C LEU A 47 -0.15 8.06 -6.31
N GLU A 48 0.88 8.91 -6.11
CA GLU A 48 1.22 10.00 -7.05
C GLU A 48 1.61 9.44 -8.42
N GLU A 49 2.40 8.37 -8.46
CA GLU A 49 2.74 7.63 -9.68
C GLU A 49 2.10 6.23 -9.70
N PHE A 50 0.77 6.17 -9.70
CA PHE A 50 0.04 4.90 -9.65
C PHE A 50 0.09 4.10 -10.97
N LYS A 51 1.19 3.38 -11.19
CA LYS A 51 1.47 2.53 -12.35
C LYS A 51 2.34 1.32 -11.95
N ASP A 52 2.21 0.25 -12.71
CA ASP A 52 3.06 -0.94 -12.62
C ASP A 52 3.31 -1.41 -11.18
N GLN A 53 4.59 -1.52 -10.82
CA GLN A 53 5.09 -1.98 -9.53
C GLN A 53 4.59 -1.15 -8.34
N ASN A 54 4.23 0.12 -8.55
CA ASN A 54 3.73 0.95 -7.45
C ASN A 54 2.37 0.48 -6.96
N ILE A 55 1.58 -0.17 -7.83
CA ILE A 55 0.29 -0.75 -7.47
C ILE A 55 0.53 -1.95 -6.53
N ASP A 56 1.46 -2.84 -6.90
CA ASP A 56 1.81 -4.01 -6.08
C ASP A 56 2.35 -3.60 -4.70
N VAL A 57 3.24 -2.60 -4.67
CA VAL A 57 3.86 -2.11 -3.44
C VAL A 57 2.83 -1.36 -2.56
N ALA A 58 1.92 -0.58 -3.15
CA ALA A 58 0.86 0.11 -2.42
C ALA A 58 -0.15 -0.86 -1.82
N ALA A 59 -0.56 -1.88 -2.59
CA ALA A 59 -1.45 -2.94 -2.11
C ALA A 59 -0.82 -3.69 -0.92
N ALA A 60 0.45 -4.10 -1.05
CA ALA A 60 1.16 -4.79 0.03
C ALA A 60 1.29 -3.96 1.31
N LEU A 61 1.48 -2.63 1.20
CA LEU A 61 1.51 -1.73 2.35
C LEU A 61 0.14 -1.69 3.06
N LEU A 62 -0.93 -1.53 2.28
CA LEU A 62 -2.30 -1.44 2.80
C LEU A 62 -2.76 -2.76 3.43
N GLU A 63 -2.48 -3.90 2.82
CA GLU A 63 -2.72 -5.22 3.41
C GLU A 63 -1.97 -5.39 4.75
N GLY A 64 -0.73 -4.91 4.83
CA GLY A 64 0.11 -5.08 6.01
C GLY A 64 -0.30 -4.22 7.20
N CYS A 65 -0.61 -2.93 6.99
CA CYS A 65 -0.85 -1.99 8.09
C CYS A 65 -2.05 -1.05 7.90
N GLY A 66 -2.78 -1.11 6.78
CA GLY A 66 -3.86 -0.15 6.47
C GLY A 66 -5.01 -0.20 7.47
N ARG A 67 -5.41 -1.39 7.93
CA ARG A 67 -6.41 -1.53 9.01
C ARG A 67 -5.93 -0.93 10.33
N PHE A 68 -4.68 -1.19 10.72
CA PHE A 68 -4.08 -0.61 11.93
C PHE A 68 -4.11 0.93 11.87
N LEU A 69 -3.73 1.50 10.73
CA LEU A 69 -3.76 2.96 10.49
C LEU A 69 -5.17 3.55 10.48
N LEU A 70 -6.21 2.77 10.24
CA LEU A 70 -7.61 3.20 10.35
C LEU A 70 -8.14 3.10 11.80
N CYS A 71 -7.58 2.20 12.61
CA CYS A 71 -8.00 2.05 14.00
C CYS A 71 -7.46 3.16 14.92
N GLN A 72 -6.39 3.87 14.55
CA GLN A 72 -5.85 4.95 15.38
C GLN A 72 -6.49 6.31 15.05
N PRO A 73 -7.02 7.06 16.04
CA PRO A 73 -7.75 8.31 15.80
C PRO A 73 -6.95 9.39 15.05
N HIS A 74 -5.64 9.45 15.32
CA HIS A 74 -4.76 10.47 14.76
C HIS A 74 -4.32 10.18 13.31
N THR A 75 -4.38 8.91 12.86
CA THR A 75 -4.03 8.52 11.49
C THR A 75 -5.25 8.27 10.62
N ALA A 76 -6.37 7.84 11.19
CA ALA A 76 -7.56 7.42 10.44
C ALA A 76 -8.00 8.45 9.38
N PRO A 77 -8.14 9.76 9.68
CA PRO A 77 -8.59 10.73 8.68
C PRO A 77 -7.67 10.84 7.47
N ARG A 78 -6.35 10.67 7.67
CA ARG A 78 -5.37 10.72 6.59
C ARG A 78 -5.36 9.42 5.79
N THR A 79 -5.48 8.28 6.46
CA THR A 79 -5.60 6.96 5.84
C THR A 79 -6.84 6.86 4.97
N GLU A 80 -7.99 7.34 5.45
CA GLU A 80 -9.24 7.35 4.68
C GLU A 80 -9.15 8.17 3.40
N LYS A 81 -8.54 9.37 3.48
CA LYS A 81 -8.29 10.20 2.29
C LYS A 81 -7.44 9.46 1.25
N LEU A 82 -6.38 8.77 1.68
CA LEU A 82 -5.52 8.01 0.77
C LEU A 82 -6.22 6.77 0.20
N LEU A 83 -7.03 6.06 1.00
CA LEU A 83 -7.85 4.94 0.51
C LEU A 83 -8.90 5.38 -0.53
N ALA A 84 -9.51 6.54 -0.34
CA ALA A 84 -10.42 7.11 -1.33
C ALA A 84 -9.69 7.42 -2.65
N VAL A 85 -8.47 7.96 -2.58
CA VAL A 85 -7.62 8.19 -3.76
C VAL A 85 -7.24 6.87 -4.43
N PHE A 86 -6.88 5.84 -3.66
CA PHE A 86 -6.54 4.50 -4.15
C PHE A 86 -7.69 3.89 -4.96
N MET A 87 -8.92 3.93 -4.43
CA MET A 87 -10.10 3.42 -5.15
C MET A 87 -10.48 4.28 -6.36
N ARG A 88 -10.30 5.60 -6.28
CA ARG A 88 -10.50 6.49 -7.44
C ARG A 88 -9.54 6.15 -8.57
N LEU A 89 -8.27 5.92 -8.25
CA LEU A 89 -7.25 5.56 -9.23
C LEU A 89 -7.51 4.19 -9.84
N ARG A 90 -7.96 3.20 -9.05
CA ARG A 90 -8.41 1.89 -9.55
C ARG A 90 -9.47 2.00 -10.64
N ARG A 91 -10.42 2.94 -10.50
CA ARG A 91 -11.46 3.19 -11.52
C ARG A 91 -10.94 3.99 -12.72
N ALA A 92 -10.04 4.94 -12.50
CA ALA A 92 -9.56 5.85 -13.55
C ALA A 92 -8.46 5.27 -14.45
N LYS A 93 -7.66 4.32 -13.96
CA LYS A 93 -6.46 3.83 -14.66
C LYS A 93 -6.68 2.61 -15.57
N ASN A 94 -7.92 2.12 -15.72
CA ASN A 94 -8.26 0.93 -16.51
C ASN A 94 -7.26 -0.23 -16.30
N LEU A 95 -7.08 -0.61 -15.04
CA LEU A 95 -6.15 -1.66 -14.66
C LEU A 95 -6.56 -2.99 -15.30
N ASP A 96 -5.57 -3.85 -15.59
CA ASP A 96 -5.84 -5.24 -15.91
C ASP A 96 -6.58 -5.94 -14.74
N SER A 97 -7.23 -7.07 -15.05
CA SER A 97 -8.06 -7.79 -14.08
C SER A 97 -7.29 -8.20 -12.82
N TYR A 98 -5.99 -8.50 -12.96
CA TYR A 98 -5.16 -8.93 -11.84
C TYR A 98 -4.90 -7.75 -10.88
N LYS A 99 -4.43 -6.61 -11.41
CA LYS A 99 -4.16 -5.41 -10.62
C LYS A 99 -5.43 -4.81 -10.03
N ALA A 100 -6.54 -4.85 -10.76
CA ALA A 100 -7.83 -4.40 -10.21
C ALA A 100 -8.23 -5.24 -8.99
N THR A 101 -8.13 -6.57 -9.09
CA THR A 101 -8.41 -7.49 -7.98
C THR A 101 -7.47 -7.25 -6.80
N LEU A 102 -6.18 -7.03 -7.07
CA LEU A 102 -5.19 -6.73 -6.03
C LEU A 102 -5.54 -5.47 -5.24
N VAL A 103 -5.97 -4.40 -5.93
CA VAL A 103 -6.41 -3.17 -5.28
C VAL A 103 -7.66 -3.40 -4.43
N ASP A 104 -8.64 -4.11 -4.97
CA ASP A 104 -9.89 -4.39 -4.25
C ASP A 104 -9.61 -5.21 -2.98
N ASN A 105 -8.77 -6.25 -3.07
CA ASN A 105 -8.35 -7.06 -1.92
C ASN A 105 -7.66 -6.22 -0.84
N ALA A 106 -6.71 -5.38 -1.22
CA ALA A 106 -6.01 -4.51 -0.27
C ALA A 106 -6.96 -3.51 0.39
N TYR A 107 -7.94 -2.97 -0.34
CA TYR A 107 -8.97 -2.10 0.22
C TYR A 107 -9.84 -2.84 1.24
N TYR A 108 -10.33 -4.03 0.91
CA TYR A 108 -11.17 -4.81 1.82
C TYR A 108 -10.40 -5.38 3.01
N ALA A 109 -9.10 -5.63 2.88
CA ALA A 109 -8.24 -5.94 4.02
C ALA A 109 -8.18 -4.78 5.03
N CYS A 110 -8.23 -3.53 4.55
CA CYS A 110 -8.29 -2.35 5.40
C CYS A 110 -9.69 -2.12 5.99
N LYS A 111 -10.73 -2.21 5.14
CA LYS A 111 -12.13 -1.97 5.46
C LYS A 111 -12.97 -3.20 5.10
N PRO A 112 -13.00 -4.23 5.97
CA PRO A 112 -13.81 -5.40 5.71
C PRO A 112 -15.28 -5.00 5.64
N PRO A 113 -16.07 -5.57 4.72
CA PRO A 113 -17.51 -5.34 4.69
C PRO A 113 -18.13 -5.86 5.99
N THR A 114 -18.75 -4.98 6.76
CA THR A 114 -19.65 -5.39 7.84
C THR A 114 -20.91 -5.94 7.18
N GLY A 115 -21.14 -7.25 7.34
CA GLY A 115 -22.41 -7.87 6.98
C GLY A 115 -23.58 -7.36 7.81
#